data_AF-A0A2X0IH08-F1
#
_entry.id   AF-A0A2X0IH08-F1
#
_cell.length_a   1.000
_cell.length_b   1.000
_cell.length_c   1.000
_cell.angle_alpha   90.00
_cell.angle_beta   90.00
_cell.angle_gamma   90.00
#
_symmetry.space_group_name_H-M   'P 1'
#
loop_
_entity.id
_entity.type
_entity.pdbx_description
1 polymer ?
#
loop_
_entity_poly.entity_id
_entity_poly.type
_entity_poly.pdbx_seq_one_letter_code
_entity_poly.pdbx_strand_id
1 'polypeptide(L)'
;MYYAAMPNRPDAPPTADATLPADHPARAAVRRAARDGLAAAVLFTAFAEVTSHVRAVRAGSPWQDDPYDAVVSFTLFLVPALAALATARSVLLRRDEPQPHFRIGQLLRAWGLSAALIAATALTDWTAVALRADRDRWSGTTPWLVVSLALPTAAAALAGARVLQARRLLPPGLRGRREGAAAGDWLDDLAPVAQDLAARLPAPLTCAVERAVTLRPFVSAMRFTRRHVVGLAGAAAWLGGALLAAAEAVGEGWTDPLLWLTAASVHACGFFAFAMLCNATLSIAVPRANGRRRGSARAARHAITAAALAVPLTGALRAPLRPLIGRTATVPALAELVLTGAAVAGVLTFVVAIALGSD
;
A
#
# COMPACT_ATOMS: atom_id res chain seq x y z
N MET A 1 23.65 17.52 51.19
CA MET A 1 24.10 16.72 50.04
C MET A 1 23.29 17.21 48.82
N TYR A 2 23.81 18.19 48.11
CA TYR A 2 23.12 18.84 46.98
C TYR A 2 23.29 18.01 45.72
N TYR A 3 22.18 17.51 45.15
CA TYR A 3 22.18 16.91 43.81
C TYR A 3 22.26 18.04 42.78
N ALA A 4 23.43 18.18 42.14
CA ALA A 4 23.62 19.06 41.01
C ALA A 4 22.82 18.52 39.81
N ALA A 5 21.84 19.29 39.36
CA ALA A 5 21.11 19.03 38.13
C ALA A 5 22.09 19.10 36.94
N MET A 6 22.30 17.98 36.25
CA MET A 6 23.04 17.98 34.99
C MET A 6 22.31 18.88 33.99
N PRO A 7 22.99 19.85 33.36
CA PRO A 7 22.39 20.65 32.30
C PRO A 7 22.01 19.74 31.14
N ASN A 8 20.78 19.91 30.64
CA ASN A 8 20.29 19.31 29.40
C ASN A 8 21.36 19.51 28.32
N ARG A 9 21.93 18.41 27.84
CA ARG A 9 22.78 18.41 26.66
C ARG A 9 21.93 18.98 25.52
N PRO A 10 22.31 20.11 24.89
CA PRO A 10 21.59 20.58 23.72
C PRO A 10 21.60 19.45 22.70
N ASP A 11 20.42 19.09 22.20
CA ASP A 11 20.28 18.16 21.09
C ASP A 11 21.27 18.59 20.01
N ALA A 12 22.16 17.67 19.61
CA ALA A 12 23.04 17.92 18.49
C ALA A 12 22.17 18.44 17.32
N PRO A 13 22.58 19.52 16.64
CA PRO A 13 21.81 20.05 15.52
C PRO A 13 21.50 18.89 14.57
N PRO A 14 20.25 18.78 14.07
CA PRO A 14 19.89 17.73 13.13
C PRO A 14 20.95 17.76 12.03
N THR A 15 21.64 16.63 11.84
CA THR A 15 22.68 16.45 10.83
C THR A 15 22.23 17.16 9.56
N ALA A 16 23.00 18.16 9.12
CA ALA A 16 22.72 19.02 7.98
C ALA A 16 21.97 18.26 6.89
N ASP A 17 20.82 18.81 6.48
CA ASP A 17 19.89 18.26 5.49
C ASP A 17 20.62 17.50 4.39
N ALA A 18 20.64 16.18 4.53
CA ALA A 18 21.30 15.30 3.59
C ALA A 18 20.44 15.37 2.30
N THR A 19 20.89 16.20 1.37
CA THR A 19 20.22 16.50 0.11
C THR A 19 21.02 15.91 -1.02
N LEU A 20 20.31 15.37 -2.02
CA LEU A 20 20.93 14.88 -3.24
C LEU A 20 21.07 16.06 -4.20
N PRO A 21 22.29 16.38 -4.67
CA PRO A 21 22.51 17.45 -5.64
C PRO A 21 21.70 17.26 -6.93
N ALA A 22 21.37 18.38 -7.59
CA ALA A 22 20.53 18.41 -8.79
C ALA A 22 21.17 17.67 -9.99
N ASP A 23 22.50 17.75 -10.09
CA ASP A 23 23.36 17.17 -11.13
C ASP A 23 23.71 15.69 -10.89
N HIS A 24 23.36 15.13 -9.73
CA HIS A 24 23.73 13.75 -9.39
C HIS A 24 23.09 12.72 -10.34
N PRO A 25 23.83 11.73 -10.88
CA PRO A 25 23.32 10.78 -11.90
C PRO A 25 22.12 9.95 -11.44
N ALA A 26 22.01 9.67 -10.13
CA ALA A 26 20.85 8.99 -9.55
C ALA A 26 19.51 9.72 -9.81
N ARG A 27 19.50 11.04 -10.02
CA ARG A 27 18.30 11.84 -10.31
C ARG A 27 17.60 11.37 -11.59
N ALA A 28 18.36 11.16 -12.65
CA ALA A 28 17.84 10.65 -13.91
C ALA A 28 17.31 9.23 -13.78
N ALA A 29 17.99 8.38 -13.00
CA ALA A 29 17.53 7.01 -12.73
C ALA A 29 16.21 6.99 -11.94
N VAL A 30 16.06 7.85 -10.92
CA VAL A 30 14.81 7.99 -10.15
C VAL A 30 13.65 8.44 -11.05
N ARG A 31 13.86 9.44 -11.92
CA ARG A 31 12.83 9.88 -12.87
C ARG A 31 12.42 8.79 -13.86
N ARG A 32 13.38 7.99 -14.35
CA ARG A 32 13.08 6.81 -15.18
C ARG A 32 12.28 5.77 -14.42
N ALA A 33 12.69 5.45 -13.19
CA ALA A 33 11.94 4.52 -12.33
C ALA A 33 10.50 5.00 -12.06
N ALA A 34 10.29 6.31 -11.86
CA ALA A 34 8.95 6.87 -11.68
C ALA A 34 8.09 6.78 -12.95
N ARG A 35 8.65 7.08 -14.13
CA ARG A 35 7.94 6.95 -15.42
C ARG A 35 7.59 5.51 -15.74
N ASP A 36 8.56 4.61 -15.64
CA ASP A 36 8.38 3.19 -15.96
C ASP A 36 7.45 2.53 -14.92
N GLY A 37 7.53 2.95 -13.66
CA GLY A 37 6.60 2.53 -12.60
C GLY A 37 5.16 2.99 -12.84
N LEU A 38 4.96 4.24 -13.26
CA LEU A 38 3.63 4.75 -13.63
C LEU A 38 3.08 4.02 -14.85
N ALA A 39 3.91 3.83 -15.89
CA ALA A 39 3.51 3.10 -17.09
C ALA A 39 3.11 1.65 -16.77
N ALA A 40 3.89 0.97 -15.92
CA ALA A 40 3.56 -0.38 -15.46
C ALA A 40 2.24 -0.41 -14.67
N ALA A 41 2.01 0.56 -13.78
CA ALA A 41 0.76 0.66 -13.02
C ALA A 41 -0.45 0.90 -13.93
N VAL A 42 -0.36 1.83 -14.89
CA VAL A 42 -1.44 2.10 -15.85
C VAL A 42 -1.74 0.88 -16.72
N LEU A 43 -0.70 0.24 -17.25
CA LEU A 43 -0.84 -0.97 -18.07
C LEU A 43 -1.48 -2.10 -17.27
N PHE A 44 -1.01 -2.34 -16.04
CA PHE A 44 -1.58 -3.34 -15.15
C PHE A 44 -3.04 -3.04 -14.83
N THR A 45 -3.39 -1.80 -14.45
CA THR A 45 -4.77 -1.44 -14.14
C THR A 45 -5.66 -1.63 -15.35
N ALA A 46 -5.24 -1.20 -16.54
CA ALA A 46 -6.01 -1.43 -17.76
C ALA A 46 -6.20 -2.93 -18.07
N PHE A 47 -5.16 -3.74 -17.90
CA PHE A 47 -5.24 -5.19 -18.04
C PHE A 47 -6.23 -5.78 -17.03
N ALA A 48 -6.06 -5.49 -15.74
CA ALA A 48 -6.89 -6.04 -14.67
C ALA A 48 -8.37 -5.62 -14.83
N GLU A 49 -8.65 -4.36 -15.16
CA GLU A 49 -10.00 -3.88 -15.46
C GLU A 49 -10.67 -4.68 -16.60
N VAL A 50 -9.95 -4.86 -17.72
CA VAL A 50 -10.47 -5.60 -18.86
C VAL A 50 -10.75 -7.06 -18.48
N THR A 51 -9.85 -7.70 -17.74
CA THR A 51 -10.01 -9.11 -17.35
C THR A 51 -11.07 -9.34 -16.30
N SER A 52 -11.33 -8.35 -15.44
CA SER A 52 -12.31 -8.46 -14.34
C SER A 52 -13.71 -8.01 -14.74
N HIS A 53 -13.86 -7.07 -15.69
CA HIS A 53 -15.16 -6.48 -16.00
C HIS A 53 -15.72 -6.81 -17.39
N VAL A 54 -14.88 -7.16 -18.36
CA VAL A 54 -15.37 -7.58 -19.68
C VAL A 54 -15.80 -9.04 -19.61
N ARG A 55 -17.11 -9.30 -19.49
CA ARG A 55 -17.68 -10.66 -19.32
C ARG A 55 -17.13 -11.70 -20.29
N ALA A 56 -16.97 -11.34 -21.56
CA ALA A 56 -16.43 -12.23 -22.59
C ALA A 56 -14.95 -12.61 -22.37
N VAL A 57 -14.16 -11.73 -21.76
CA VAL A 57 -12.77 -12.01 -21.38
C VAL A 57 -12.73 -12.80 -20.08
N ARG A 58 -13.51 -12.37 -19.08
CA ARG A 58 -13.55 -13.00 -17.75
C ARG A 58 -13.95 -14.47 -17.83
N ALA A 59 -14.98 -14.81 -18.60
CA ALA A 59 -15.53 -16.17 -18.68
C ALA A 59 -14.49 -17.24 -19.07
N GLY A 60 -13.51 -16.87 -19.90
CA GLY A 60 -12.42 -17.74 -20.33
C GLY A 60 -11.12 -17.55 -19.56
N SER A 61 -11.12 -16.75 -18.48
CA SER A 61 -9.91 -16.42 -17.73
C SER A 61 -9.52 -17.55 -16.77
N PRO A 62 -8.26 -18.03 -16.79
CA PRO A 62 -7.77 -19.06 -15.85
C PRO A 62 -7.76 -18.60 -14.39
N TRP A 63 -7.76 -17.30 -14.12
CA TRP A 63 -7.67 -16.71 -12.78
C TRP A 63 -8.98 -16.04 -12.33
N GLN A 64 -10.11 -16.42 -12.92
CA GLN A 64 -11.42 -15.82 -12.58
C GLN A 64 -11.98 -16.26 -11.22
N ASP A 65 -11.46 -17.36 -10.67
CA ASP A 65 -11.91 -17.94 -9.39
C ASP A 65 -10.84 -17.75 -8.29
N ASP A 66 -11.29 -17.81 -7.04
CA ASP A 66 -10.45 -17.81 -5.84
C ASP A 66 -9.42 -18.97 -5.87
N PRO A 67 -8.15 -18.75 -5.46
CA PRO A 67 -7.64 -17.57 -4.75
C PRO A 67 -7.09 -16.47 -5.67
N TYR A 68 -7.10 -16.66 -6.99
CA TYR A 68 -6.45 -15.75 -7.93
C TYR A 68 -7.24 -14.45 -8.10
N ASP A 69 -8.57 -14.56 -8.23
CA ASP A 69 -9.47 -13.41 -8.37
C ASP A 69 -9.38 -12.46 -7.18
N ALA A 70 -9.19 -12.99 -5.95
CA ALA A 70 -8.98 -12.16 -4.77
C ALA A 70 -7.72 -11.29 -4.87
N VAL A 71 -6.61 -11.84 -5.39
CA VAL A 71 -5.35 -11.08 -5.55
C VAL A 71 -5.52 -9.99 -6.59
N VAL A 72 -6.15 -10.29 -7.73
CA VAL A 72 -6.48 -9.30 -8.76
C VAL A 72 -7.39 -8.22 -8.18
N SER A 73 -8.45 -8.60 -7.46
CA SER A 73 -9.43 -7.67 -6.87
C SER A 73 -8.77 -6.66 -5.92
N PHE A 74 -7.89 -7.10 -5.03
CA PHE A 74 -7.15 -6.16 -4.18
C PHE A 74 -6.19 -5.30 -5.01
N THR A 75 -5.38 -5.91 -5.87
CA THR A 75 -4.36 -5.16 -6.61
C THR A 75 -4.94 -4.16 -7.61
N LEU A 76 -6.15 -4.41 -8.13
CA LEU A 76 -6.93 -3.51 -8.97
C LEU A 76 -7.15 -2.15 -8.30
N PHE A 77 -7.35 -2.10 -6.99
CA PHE A 77 -7.49 -0.85 -6.23
C PHE A 77 -6.15 -0.33 -5.68
N LEU A 78 -5.31 -1.23 -5.18
CA LEU A 78 -4.12 -0.87 -4.43
C LEU A 78 -2.99 -0.32 -5.32
N VAL A 79 -2.82 -0.88 -6.53
CA VAL A 79 -1.81 -0.43 -7.50
C VAL A 79 -2.09 1.01 -7.97
N PRO A 80 -3.29 1.36 -8.48
CA PRO A 80 -3.56 2.73 -8.90
C PRO A 80 -3.53 3.72 -7.73
N ALA A 81 -3.97 3.33 -6.53
CA ALA A 81 -3.85 4.19 -5.35
C ALA A 81 -2.39 4.52 -5.01
N LEU A 82 -1.49 3.52 -5.03
CA LEU A 82 -0.05 3.74 -4.84
C LEU A 82 0.55 4.58 -5.96
N ALA A 83 0.16 4.32 -7.21
CA ALA A 83 0.65 5.07 -8.36
C ALA A 83 0.22 6.54 -8.27
N ALA A 84 -1.02 6.82 -7.87
CA ALA A 84 -1.53 8.17 -7.65
C ALA A 84 -0.73 8.90 -6.56
N LEU A 85 -0.52 8.26 -5.39
CA LEU A 85 0.29 8.82 -4.30
C LEU A 85 1.74 9.09 -4.75
N ALA A 86 2.38 8.09 -5.37
CA ALA A 86 3.76 8.22 -5.84
C ALA A 86 3.90 9.29 -6.93
N THR A 87 2.92 9.42 -7.83
CA THR A 87 2.88 10.45 -8.87
C THR A 87 2.70 11.83 -8.26
N ALA A 88 1.75 12.01 -7.34
CA ALA A 88 1.54 13.28 -6.64
C ALA A 88 2.83 13.75 -5.96
N ARG A 89 3.57 12.83 -5.33
CA ARG A 89 4.86 13.16 -4.72
C ARG A 89 6.00 13.37 -5.73
N SER A 90 5.93 12.72 -6.89
CA SER A 90 6.94 12.89 -7.95
C SER A 90 6.94 14.29 -8.55
N VAL A 91 5.85 15.05 -8.39
CA VAL A 91 5.78 16.49 -8.75
C VAL A 91 6.87 17.30 -8.05
N LEU A 92 7.26 16.93 -6.83
CA LEU A 92 8.31 17.60 -6.08
C LEU A 92 9.74 17.31 -6.59
N LEU A 93 9.92 16.40 -7.55
CA LEU A 93 11.24 16.10 -8.13
C LEU A 93 11.67 17.16 -9.16
N ARG A 94 11.79 18.42 -8.72
CA ARG A 94 12.25 19.55 -9.55
C ARG A 94 13.65 19.31 -10.08
N ARG A 95 13.89 19.62 -11.36
CA ARG A 95 15.14 19.26 -12.05
C ARG A 95 16.36 19.92 -11.42
N ASP A 96 16.23 21.17 -11.03
CA ASP A 96 17.36 22.04 -10.70
C ASP A 96 17.53 22.29 -9.19
N GLU A 97 16.71 21.65 -8.36
CA GLU A 97 16.76 21.80 -6.91
C GLU A 97 17.34 20.55 -6.22
N PRO A 98 18.20 20.72 -5.20
CA PRO A 98 18.59 19.63 -4.31
C PRO A 98 17.36 18.97 -3.69
N GLN A 99 17.37 17.65 -3.57
CA GLN A 99 16.21 16.92 -3.06
C GLN A 99 16.52 16.19 -1.76
N PRO A 100 15.62 16.24 -0.77
CA PRO A 100 15.81 15.49 0.46
C PRO A 100 15.95 14.00 0.20
N HIS A 101 16.95 13.41 0.83
CA HIS A 101 17.26 12.00 0.76
C HIS A 101 16.08 11.08 1.12
N PHE A 102 15.33 11.43 2.16
CA PHE A 102 14.16 10.65 2.59
C PHE A 102 13.08 10.59 1.50
N ARG A 103 12.85 11.69 0.78
CA ARG A 103 11.85 11.80 -0.31
C ARG A 103 12.18 10.84 -1.43
N ILE A 104 13.44 10.82 -1.88
CA ILE A 104 13.90 9.90 -2.94
C ILE A 104 13.76 8.44 -2.50
N GLY A 105 14.23 8.12 -1.29
CA GLY A 105 14.15 6.77 -0.75
C GLY A 105 12.70 6.28 -0.60
N GLN A 106 11.80 7.12 -0.08
CA GLN A 106 10.37 6.80 0.08
C GLN A 106 9.68 6.62 -1.27
N LEU A 107 10.01 7.44 -2.27
CA LEU A 107 9.44 7.34 -3.60
C LEU A 107 9.89 6.07 -4.34
N LEU A 108 11.17 5.71 -4.27
CA LEU A 108 11.66 4.43 -4.81
C LEU A 108 11.09 3.21 -4.06
N ARG A 109 10.69 3.37 -2.78
CA ARG A 109 9.94 2.33 -2.07
C ARG A 109 8.50 2.23 -2.57
N ALA A 110 7.84 3.35 -2.84
CA ALA A 110 6.48 3.36 -3.38
C ALA A 110 6.41 2.71 -4.76
N TRP A 111 7.28 3.10 -5.69
CA TRP A 111 7.35 2.47 -7.01
C TRP A 111 7.79 1.01 -6.95
N GLY A 112 8.73 0.67 -6.06
CA GLY A 112 9.12 -0.72 -5.83
C GLY A 112 8.00 -1.58 -5.26
N LEU A 113 7.19 -1.03 -4.35
CA LEU A 113 6.02 -1.70 -3.78
C LEU A 113 4.93 -1.89 -4.84
N SER A 114 4.66 -0.88 -5.66
CA SER A 114 3.73 -0.98 -6.79
C SER A 114 4.17 -2.08 -7.78
N ALA A 115 5.44 -2.08 -8.20
CA ALA A 115 5.97 -3.14 -9.06
C ALA A 115 5.91 -4.54 -8.42
N ALA A 116 6.14 -4.64 -7.10
CA ALA A 116 6.03 -5.91 -6.38
C ALA A 116 4.59 -6.44 -6.32
N LEU A 117 3.59 -5.56 -6.16
CA LEU A 117 2.18 -5.96 -6.22
C LEU A 117 1.81 -6.48 -7.61
N ILE A 118 2.18 -5.76 -8.67
CA ILE A 118 1.93 -6.20 -10.05
C ILE A 118 2.60 -7.56 -10.31
N ALA A 119 3.85 -7.72 -9.86
CA ALA A 119 4.57 -8.98 -10.00
C ALA A 119 3.93 -10.13 -9.21
N ALA A 120 3.39 -9.85 -8.02
CA ALA A 120 2.66 -10.84 -7.22
C ALA A 120 1.37 -11.28 -7.94
N THR A 121 0.59 -10.35 -8.49
CA THR A 121 -0.59 -10.67 -9.30
C THR A 121 -0.22 -11.47 -10.54
N ALA A 122 0.80 -11.04 -11.27
CA ALA A 122 1.25 -11.79 -12.45
C ALA A 122 1.69 -13.21 -12.09
N LEU A 123 2.38 -13.40 -10.96
CA LEU A 123 2.78 -14.72 -10.48
C LEU A 123 1.57 -15.60 -10.14
N THR A 124 0.54 -15.04 -9.51
CA THR A 124 -0.69 -15.78 -9.20
C THR A 124 -1.43 -16.17 -10.48
N ASP A 125 -1.50 -15.28 -11.46
CA ASP A 125 -2.16 -15.55 -12.74
C ASP A 125 -1.38 -16.60 -13.56
N TRP A 126 -0.05 -16.52 -13.59
CA TRP A 126 0.80 -17.55 -14.19
C TRP A 126 0.66 -18.90 -13.50
N THR A 127 0.47 -18.91 -12.18
CA THR A 127 0.21 -20.14 -11.42
C THR A 127 -1.12 -20.76 -11.83
N ALA A 128 -2.18 -19.95 -12.00
CA ALA A 128 -3.48 -20.41 -12.49
C ALA A 128 -3.36 -21.04 -13.89
N VAL A 129 -2.60 -20.40 -14.79
CA VAL A 129 -2.30 -20.94 -16.14
C VAL A 129 -1.54 -22.27 -16.05
N ALA A 130 -0.48 -22.34 -15.25
CA ALA A 130 0.38 -23.52 -15.12
C ALA A 130 -0.38 -24.71 -14.54
N LEU A 131 -1.24 -24.48 -13.54
CA LEU A 131 -2.10 -25.49 -12.93
C LEU A 131 -3.34 -25.81 -13.78
N ARG A 132 -3.54 -25.11 -14.90
CA ARG A 132 -4.72 -25.24 -15.77
C ARG A 132 -6.03 -25.11 -14.99
N ALA A 133 -6.09 -24.09 -14.13
CA ALA A 133 -7.31 -23.76 -13.40
C ALA A 133 -8.49 -23.54 -14.37
N ASP A 134 -9.65 -24.09 -14.02
CA ASP A 134 -10.91 -24.03 -14.78
C ASP A 134 -10.76 -24.37 -16.27
N ARG A 135 -9.95 -25.41 -16.56
CA ARG A 135 -9.61 -25.79 -17.93
C ARG A 135 -10.83 -26.07 -18.81
N ASP A 136 -11.91 -26.54 -18.22
CA ASP A 136 -13.21 -26.80 -18.84
C ASP A 136 -13.90 -25.52 -19.34
N ARG A 137 -13.58 -24.35 -18.77
CA ARG A 137 -14.13 -23.04 -19.16
C ARG A 137 -13.27 -22.28 -20.18
N TRP A 138 -12.08 -22.79 -20.53
CA TRP A 138 -11.20 -22.11 -21.48
C TRP A 138 -11.85 -22.03 -22.87
N SER A 139 -11.73 -20.88 -23.51
CA SER A 139 -12.32 -20.60 -24.82
C SER A 139 -11.25 -20.21 -25.85
N GLY A 140 -11.66 -19.88 -27.07
CA GLY A 140 -10.75 -19.37 -28.10
C GLY A 140 -10.05 -18.06 -27.74
N THR A 141 -10.54 -17.31 -26.74
CA THR A 141 -9.92 -16.07 -26.26
C THR A 141 -8.82 -16.31 -25.22
N THR A 142 -8.86 -17.46 -24.51
CA THR A 142 -7.92 -17.76 -23.42
C THR A 142 -6.45 -17.71 -23.84
N PRO A 143 -6.01 -18.24 -25.01
CA PRO A 143 -4.61 -18.14 -25.41
C PRO A 143 -4.14 -16.69 -25.57
N TRP A 144 -4.98 -15.82 -26.12
CA TRP A 144 -4.68 -14.39 -26.27
C TRP A 144 -4.58 -13.69 -24.92
N LEU A 145 -5.41 -14.08 -23.97
CA LEU A 145 -5.36 -13.59 -22.60
C LEU A 145 -4.06 -14.01 -21.87
N VAL A 146 -3.63 -15.26 -22.06
CA VAL A 146 -2.36 -15.75 -21.49
C VAL A 146 -1.17 -15.04 -22.12
N VAL A 147 -1.20 -14.79 -23.44
CA VAL A 147 -0.15 -14.01 -24.10
C VAL A 147 -0.14 -12.56 -23.60
N SER A 148 -1.30 -11.93 -23.41
CA SER A 148 -1.37 -10.54 -22.96
C SER A 148 -0.89 -10.36 -21.52
N LEU A 149 -0.96 -11.39 -20.65
CA LEU A 149 -0.37 -11.40 -19.30
C LEU A 149 1.16 -11.17 -19.31
N ALA A 150 1.85 -11.51 -20.40
CA ALA A 150 3.28 -11.24 -20.54
C ALA A 150 3.60 -9.73 -20.50
N LEU A 151 2.68 -8.86 -20.94
CA LEU A 151 2.86 -7.41 -20.95
C LEU A 151 2.98 -6.79 -19.55
N PRO A 152 2.00 -6.94 -18.63
CA PRO A 152 2.14 -6.44 -17.26
C PRO A 152 3.30 -7.14 -16.52
N THR A 153 3.59 -8.41 -16.82
CA THR A 153 4.75 -9.13 -16.26
C THR A 153 6.07 -8.45 -16.64
N ALA A 154 6.28 -8.19 -17.94
CA ALA A 154 7.48 -7.53 -18.43
C ALA A 154 7.60 -6.08 -17.92
N ALA A 155 6.48 -5.34 -17.87
CA ALA A 155 6.44 -3.99 -17.35
C ALA A 155 6.81 -3.93 -15.85
N ALA A 156 6.29 -4.86 -15.04
CA ALA A 156 6.65 -4.98 -13.63
C ALA A 156 8.15 -5.31 -13.44
N ALA A 157 8.67 -6.25 -14.23
CA ALA A 157 10.10 -6.60 -14.19
C ALA A 157 10.99 -5.41 -14.55
N LEU A 158 10.64 -4.67 -15.62
CA LEU A 158 11.36 -3.47 -16.03
C LEU A 158 11.30 -2.39 -14.94
N ALA A 159 10.11 -2.07 -14.42
CA ALA A 159 9.93 -1.10 -13.34
C ALA A 159 10.74 -1.48 -12.09
N GLY A 160 10.71 -2.76 -11.70
CA GLY A 160 11.51 -3.31 -10.60
C GLY A 160 13.01 -3.15 -10.84
N ALA A 161 13.50 -3.51 -12.02
CA ALA A 161 14.90 -3.36 -12.40
C ALA A 161 15.36 -1.89 -12.36
N ARG A 162 14.51 -0.96 -12.78
CA ARG A 162 14.78 0.49 -12.72
C ARG A 162 14.84 1.01 -11.29
N VAL A 163 13.95 0.56 -10.42
CA VAL A 163 13.99 0.87 -8.99
C VAL A 163 15.28 0.36 -8.36
N LEU A 164 15.68 -0.88 -8.66
CA LEU A 164 16.93 -1.47 -8.18
C LEU A 164 18.16 -0.71 -8.70
N GLN A 165 18.18 -0.36 -9.99
CA GLN A 165 19.24 0.43 -10.60
C GLN A 165 19.36 1.81 -9.91
N ALA A 166 18.23 2.50 -9.71
CA ALA A 166 18.21 3.79 -9.04
C ALA A 166 18.74 3.68 -7.60
N ARG A 167 18.36 2.64 -6.86
CA ARG A 167 18.87 2.38 -5.49
C ARG A 167 20.38 2.11 -5.46
N ARG A 168 20.92 1.39 -6.45
CA ARG A 168 22.36 1.12 -6.56
C ARG A 168 23.18 2.40 -6.76
N LEU A 169 22.61 3.38 -7.48
CA LEU A 169 23.24 4.67 -7.72
C LEU A 169 23.15 5.64 -6.53
N LEU A 170 22.36 5.33 -5.49
CA LEU A 170 22.31 6.16 -4.29
C LEU A 170 23.54 5.93 -3.39
N PRO A 171 24.08 7.00 -2.78
CA PRO A 171 25.10 6.93 -1.74
C PRO A 171 24.81 5.86 -0.66
N PRO A 172 25.83 5.15 -0.15
CA PRO A 172 25.66 4.02 0.78
C PRO A 172 24.84 4.32 2.04
N GLY A 173 24.98 5.52 2.62
CA GLY A 173 24.20 5.94 3.79
C GLY A 173 22.68 5.99 3.54
N LEU A 174 22.26 6.10 2.29
CA LEU A 174 20.85 6.26 1.90
C LEU A 174 20.08 4.96 1.72
N ARG A 175 20.78 3.84 1.84
CA ARG A 175 20.19 2.51 1.65
C ARG A 175 19.48 2.03 2.92
N GLY A 176 19.67 2.71 4.06
CA GLY A 176 19.16 2.34 5.37
C GLY A 176 17.69 2.73 5.64
N ARG A 177 16.91 1.78 6.18
CA ARG A 177 15.49 1.96 6.58
C ARG A 177 15.31 2.86 7.82
N ARG A 178 16.36 3.03 8.64
CA ARG A 178 16.29 3.61 9.99
C ARG A 178 16.43 5.15 10.03
N GLU A 179 17.13 5.76 9.08
CA GLU A 179 17.34 7.21 9.02
C GLU A 179 16.12 7.96 8.45
N GLY A 180 15.37 7.34 7.54
CA GLY A 180 14.24 7.99 6.86
C GLY A 180 13.05 8.36 7.76
N ALA A 181 12.88 7.72 8.92
CA ALA A 181 11.81 8.09 9.87
C ALA A 181 12.22 9.21 10.84
N ALA A 182 13.53 9.42 11.04
CA ALA A 182 14.06 10.55 11.78
C ALA A 182 14.15 11.81 10.91
N ALA A 183 14.29 11.64 9.58
CA ALA A 183 14.48 12.73 8.61
C ALA A 183 13.18 13.36 8.04
N GLY A 184 12.04 12.65 7.99
CA GLY A 184 10.76 13.20 7.49
C GLY A 184 9.76 12.15 7.00
N ASP A 185 8.47 12.50 6.90
CA ASP A 185 7.40 11.62 6.41
C ASP A 185 6.68 12.17 5.16
N TRP A 186 5.68 11.43 4.63
CA TRP A 186 4.93 11.90 3.46
C TRP A 186 4.07 13.12 3.75
N LEU A 187 3.61 13.26 4.99
CA LEU A 187 2.79 14.40 5.37
C LEU A 187 3.61 15.69 5.25
N ASP A 188 4.91 15.67 5.59
CA ASP A 188 5.79 16.85 5.45
C ASP A 188 5.84 17.40 4.01
N ASP A 189 5.54 16.57 3.00
CA ASP A 189 5.49 16.98 1.58
C ASP A 189 4.11 17.49 1.12
N LEU A 190 3.06 17.45 1.95
CA LEU A 190 1.72 17.90 1.55
C LEU A 190 1.66 19.40 1.24
N ALA A 191 2.27 20.25 2.07
CA ALA A 191 2.29 21.69 1.83
C ALA A 191 3.07 22.04 0.54
N PRO A 192 4.30 21.52 0.32
CA PRO A 192 5.01 21.70 -0.95
C PRO A 192 4.22 21.20 -2.18
N VAL A 193 3.56 20.04 -2.09
CA VAL A 193 2.73 19.52 -3.20
C VAL A 193 1.57 20.46 -3.48
N ALA A 194 0.86 20.90 -2.44
CA ALA A 194 -0.26 21.81 -2.58
C ALA A 194 0.17 23.15 -3.21
N GLN A 195 1.31 23.69 -2.79
CA GLN A 195 1.88 24.92 -3.35
C GLN A 195 2.29 24.75 -4.83
N ASP A 196 2.94 23.65 -5.19
CA ASP A 196 3.35 23.40 -6.59
C ASP A 196 2.14 23.22 -7.52
N LEU A 197 1.10 22.54 -7.05
CA LEU A 197 -0.15 22.40 -7.79
C LEU A 197 -0.90 23.74 -7.89
N ALA A 198 -0.92 24.54 -6.82
CA ALA A 198 -1.58 25.84 -6.79
C ALA A 198 -0.88 26.91 -7.64
N ALA A 199 0.42 26.76 -7.91
CA ALA A 199 1.14 27.63 -8.85
C ALA A 199 0.63 27.53 -10.29
N ARG A 200 -0.19 26.51 -10.61
CA ARG A 200 -0.84 26.34 -11.92
C ARG A 200 -2.24 26.95 -11.97
N LEU A 201 -2.73 27.49 -10.86
CA LEU A 201 -4.07 28.08 -10.73
C LEU A 201 -4.01 29.62 -10.85
N PRO A 202 -5.16 30.28 -11.10
CA PRO A 202 -5.26 31.73 -11.00
C PRO A 202 -4.82 32.27 -9.62
N ALA A 203 -4.20 33.45 -9.62
CA ALA A 203 -3.67 34.14 -8.44
C ALA A 203 -4.55 34.11 -7.17
N PRO A 204 -5.88 34.35 -7.21
CA PRO A 204 -6.69 34.30 -5.99
C PRO A 204 -6.70 32.92 -5.32
N LEU A 205 -6.68 31.84 -6.12
CA LEU A 205 -6.64 30.47 -5.62
C LEU A 205 -5.25 30.12 -5.08
N THR A 206 -4.18 30.58 -5.76
CA THR A 206 -2.80 30.39 -5.28
C THR A 206 -2.61 31.02 -3.90
N CYS A 207 -3.02 32.29 -3.73
CA CYS A 207 -2.96 32.98 -2.44
C CYS A 207 -3.79 32.28 -1.35
N ALA A 208 -4.97 31.75 -1.70
CA ALA A 208 -5.81 31.02 -0.76
C ALA A 208 -5.14 29.72 -0.27
N VAL A 209 -4.51 28.96 -1.17
CA VAL A 209 -3.78 27.73 -0.82
C VAL A 209 -2.55 28.03 0.03
N GLU A 210 -1.72 29.02 -0.35
CA GLU A 210 -0.54 29.41 0.41
C GLU A 210 -0.89 29.84 1.84
N ARG A 211 -1.97 30.61 1.98
CA ARG A 211 -2.50 30.95 3.31
C ARG A 211 -2.97 29.69 4.03
N ALA A 212 -3.78 28.84 3.41
CA ALA A 212 -4.32 27.64 4.04
C ALA A 212 -3.24 26.69 4.59
N VAL A 213 -2.15 26.46 3.85
CA VAL A 213 -1.08 25.53 4.29
C VAL A 213 -0.20 26.09 5.41
N THR A 214 -0.19 27.41 5.63
CA THR A 214 0.56 28.06 6.72
C THR A 214 -0.29 28.25 7.99
N LEU A 215 -1.61 28.07 7.89
CA LEU A 215 -2.52 28.22 9.01
C LEU A 215 -2.31 27.14 10.09
N ARG A 216 -2.46 27.52 11.37
CA ARG A 216 -2.43 26.61 12.52
C ARG A 216 -3.33 25.37 12.37
N PRO A 217 -4.58 25.49 11.87
CA PRO A 217 -5.43 24.35 11.54
C PRO A 217 -4.76 23.28 10.68
N PHE A 218 -3.99 23.65 9.65
CA PHE A 218 -3.32 22.68 8.77
C PHE A 218 -2.24 21.89 9.52
N VAL A 219 -1.37 22.59 10.25
CA VAL A 219 -0.34 21.95 11.08
C VAL A 219 -0.96 21.07 12.17
N SER A 220 -2.08 21.51 12.76
CA SER A 220 -2.85 20.72 13.72
C SER A 220 -3.43 19.45 13.09
N ALA A 221 -4.03 19.55 11.91
CA ALA A 221 -4.57 18.41 11.16
C ALA A 221 -3.48 17.38 10.82
N MET A 222 -2.28 17.83 10.41
CA MET A 222 -1.15 16.92 10.18
C MET A 222 -0.70 16.22 11.47
N ARG A 223 -0.63 16.95 12.60
CA ARG A 223 -0.27 16.37 13.90
C ARG A 223 -1.32 15.36 14.37
N PHE A 224 -2.60 15.69 14.20
CA PHE A 224 -3.72 14.80 14.46
C PHE A 224 -3.61 13.54 13.60
N THR A 225 -3.38 13.69 12.30
CA THR A 225 -3.22 12.56 11.37
C THR A 225 -2.08 11.64 11.79
N ARG A 226 -0.91 12.17 12.16
CA ARG A 226 0.20 11.36 12.69
C ARG A 226 -0.15 10.61 13.96
N ARG A 227 -0.90 11.25 14.87
CA ARG A 227 -1.30 10.64 16.15
C ARG A 227 -2.37 9.57 15.97
N HIS A 228 -3.27 9.74 15.02
CA HIS A 228 -4.46 8.91 14.83
C HIS A 228 -4.43 8.09 13.53
N VAL A 229 -3.26 7.90 12.90
CA VAL A 229 -3.12 7.19 11.62
C VAL A 229 -3.80 5.82 11.60
N VAL A 230 -3.73 5.07 12.70
CA VAL A 230 -4.38 3.75 12.80
C VAL A 230 -5.90 3.87 12.72
N GLY A 231 -6.48 4.79 13.51
CA GLY A 231 -7.93 5.01 13.52
C GLY A 231 -8.44 5.58 12.21
N LEU A 232 -7.71 6.53 11.61
CA LEU A 232 -8.04 7.11 10.30
C LEU A 232 -7.94 6.07 9.19
N ALA A 233 -6.90 5.23 9.18
CA ALA A 233 -6.79 4.11 8.25
C ALA A 233 -7.95 3.13 8.42
N GLY A 234 -8.33 2.82 9.67
CA GLY A 234 -9.49 1.97 9.98
C GLY A 234 -10.80 2.55 9.44
N ALA A 235 -11.04 3.84 9.69
CA ALA A 235 -12.25 4.52 9.21
C ALA A 235 -12.31 4.59 7.68
N ALA A 236 -11.20 4.96 7.02
CA ALA A 236 -11.12 5.01 5.57
C ALA A 236 -11.29 3.62 4.93
N ALA A 237 -10.69 2.59 5.53
CA ALA A 237 -10.81 1.22 5.06
C ALA A 237 -12.25 0.69 5.21
N TRP A 238 -12.92 0.97 6.33
CA TRP A 238 -14.33 0.63 6.52
C TRP A 238 -15.23 1.33 5.51
N LEU A 239 -15.03 2.63 5.29
CA LEU A 239 -15.81 3.38 4.29
C LEU A 239 -15.60 2.78 2.88
N GLY A 240 -14.35 2.53 2.49
CA GLY A 240 -14.02 1.93 1.20
C GLY A 240 -14.60 0.53 1.05
N GLY A 241 -14.48 -0.32 2.07
CA GLY A 241 -15.02 -1.68 2.06
C GLY A 241 -16.55 -1.73 2.00
N ALA A 242 -17.23 -0.84 2.75
CA ALA A 242 -18.68 -0.72 2.71
C ALA A 242 -19.19 -0.23 1.34
N LEU A 243 -18.51 0.75 0.73
CA LEU A 243 -18.86 1.25 -0.61
C LEU A 243 -18.68 0.16 -1.67
N LEU A 244 -17.59 -0.61 -1.60
CA LEU A 244 -17.34 -1.71 -2.54
C LEU A 244 -18.37 -2.83 -2.38
N ALA A 245 -18.64 -3.27 -1.15
CA ALA A 245 -19.67 -4.27 -0.88
C ALA A 245 -21.08 -3.80 -1.27
N ALA A 246 -21.38 -2.50 -1.16
CA ALA A 246 -22.63 -1.94 -1.65
C ALA A 246 -22.71 -1.97 -3.18
N ALA A 247 -21.61 -1.65 -3.89
CA ALA A 247 -21.55 -1.74 -5.34
C ALA A 247 -21.74 -3.19 -5.82
N GLU A 248 -21.10 -4.16 -5.16
CA GLU A 248 -21.28 -5.60 -5.41
C GLU A 248 -22.73 -6.03 -5.13
N ALA A 249 -23.31 -5.64 -4.00
CA ALA A 249 -24.68 -5.96 -3.65
C ALA A 249 -25.70 -5.44 -4.67
N VAL A 250 -25.49 -4.22 -5.20
CA VAL A 250 -26.33 -3.66 -6.27
C VAL A 250 -26.09 -4.39 -7.59
N GLY A 251 -24.83 -4.67 -7.94
CA GLY A 251 -24.47 -5.31 -9.20
C GLY A 251 -24.92 -6.77 -9.32
N GLU A 252 -24.93 -7.49 -8.20
CA GLU A 252 -25.28 -8.90 -8.11
C GLU A 252 -26.67 -9.16 -7.52
N GLY A 253 -27.38 -8.12 -7.09
CA GLY A 253 -28.73 -8.23 -6.52
C GLY A 253 -28.78 -8.93 -5.16
N TRP A 254 -27.76 -8.73 -4.31
CA TRP A 254 -27.71 -9.34 -2.98
C TRP A 254 -28.82 -8.81 -2.08
N THR A 255 -29.53 -9.72 -1.42
CA THR A 255 -30.57 -9.39 -0.43
C THR A 255 -30.20 -9.79 1.00
N ASP A 256 -29.13 -10.57 1.17
CA ASP A 256 -28.67 -11.04 2.47
C ASP A 256 -27.79 -9.98 3.16
N PRO A 257 -28.22 -9.37 4.28
CA PRO A 257 -27.42 -8.38 5.00
C PRO A 257 -26.14 -8.98 5.60
N LEU A 258 -26.11 -10.28 5.92
CA LEU A 258 -24.92 -10.95 6.44
C LEU A 258 -23.86 -11.10 5.34
N LEU A 259 -24.28 -11.36 4.10
CA LEU A 259 -23.38 -11.42 2.95
C LEU A 259 -22.73 -10.06 2.71
N TRP A 260 -23.53 -8.98 2.71
CA TRP A 260 -23.02 -7.61 2.59
C TRP A 260 -22.02 -7.27 3.71
N LEU A 261 -22.36 -7.58 4.97
CA LEU A 261 -21.50 -7.30 6.12
C LEU A 261 -20.18 -8.08 6.05
N THR A 262 -20.23 -9.34 5.60
CA THR A 262 -19.06 -10.20 5.43
C THR A 262 -18.16 -9.65 4.33
N ALA A 263 -18.70 -9.30 3.16
CA ALA A 263 -17.95 -8.69 2.07
C ALA A 263 -17.32 -7.34 2.48
N ALA A 264 -18.09 -6.47 3.13
CA ALA A 264 -17.60 -5.18 3.62
C ALA A 264 -16.44 -5.36 4.62
N SER A 265 -16.56 -6.34 5.52
CA SER A 265 -15.50 -6.67 6.48
C SER A 265 -14.24 -7.21 5.79
N VAL A 266 -14.39 -8.05 4.77
CA VAL A 266 -13.28 -8.58 3.99
C VAL A 266 -12.50 -7.47 3.30
N HIS A 267 -13.21 -6.60 2.58
CA HIS A 267 -12.62 -5.45 1.89
C HIS A 267 -11.99 -4.46 2.87
N ALA A 268 -12.69 -4.12 3.96
CA ALA A 268 -12.19 -3.21 4.98
C ALA A 268 -10.91 -3.74 5.65
N CYS A 269 -10.86 -5.03 5.98
CA CYS A 269 -9.67 -5.63 6.59
C CYS A 269 -8.48 -5.64 5.62
N GLY A 270 -8.71 -5.98 4.34
CA GLY A 270 -7.66 -5.92 3.32
C GLY A 270 -7.13 -4.50 3.07
N PHE A 271 -8.02 -3.51 2.92
CA PHE A 271 -7.61 -2.11 2.77
C PHE A 271 -6.90 -1.57 4.01
N PHE A 272 -7.35 -1.93 5.21
CA PHE A 272 -6.68 -1.56 6.45
C PHE A 272 -5.28 -2.16 6.52
N ALA A 273 -5.16 -3.48 6.31
CA ALA A 273 -3.87 -4.17 6.32
C ALA A 273 -2.89 -3.53 5.33
N PHE A 274 -3.37 -3.26 4.12
CA PHE A 274 -2.60 -2.57 3.10
C PHE A 274 -2.15 -1.17 3.52
N ALA A 275 -3.06 -0.33 4.02
CA ALA A 275 -2.74 1.02 4.48
C ALA A 275 -1.65 1.00 5.57
N MET A 276 -1.73 0.02 6.47
CA MET A 276 -0.76 -0.17 7.54
C MET A 276 0.60 -0.66 7.04
N LEU A 277 0.63 -1.58 6.08
CA LEU A 277 1.85 -2.03 5.39
C LEU A 277 2.49 -0.89 4.60
N CYS A 278 1.70 -0.11 3.87
CA CYS A 278 2.14 1.10 3.18
C CYS A 278 2.71 2.14 4.15
N ASN A 279 2.05 2.38 5.29
CA ASN A 279 2.59 3.28 6.30
C ASN A 279 3.93 2.77 6.88
N ALA A 280 4.07 1.45 7.09
CA ALA A 280 5.29 0.84 7.61
C ALA A 280 6.46 0.76 6.61
N THR A 281 6.16 0.78 5.31
CA THR A 281 7.16 0.72 4.23
C THR A 281 7.53 2.11 3.71
N LEU A 282 6.53 2.98 3.56
CA LEU A 282 6.68 4.30 2.97
C LEU A 282 6.85 5.40 4.01
N SER A 283 6.60 5.12 5.29
CA SER A 283 6.58 6.14 6.36
C SER A 283 5.60 7.26 6.03
N ILE A 284 4.33 6.93 5.74
CA ILE A 284 3.32 7.92 5.33
C ILE A 284 3.08 8.94 6.44
N ALA A 285 2.69 8.44 7.62
CA ALA A 285 2.51 9.22 8.82
C ALA A 285 3.20 8.50 9.99
N VAL A 286 4.31 9.06 10.47
CA VAL A 286 5.08 8.47 11.56
C VAL A 286 4.79 9.24 12.84
N PRO A 287 4.21 8.59 13.88
CA PRO A 287 4.09 9.23 15.19
C PRO A 287 5.48 9.59 15.72
N ARG A 288 5.70 10.87 16.07
CA ARG A 288 6.95 11.32 16.69
C ARG A 288 7.08 10.74 18.10
N ALA A 289 8.30 10.37 18.46
CA ALA A 289 8.62 9.54 19.61
C ALA A 289 8.44 10.27 20.95
N ASN A 290 7.44 9.90 21.76
CA ASN A 290 7.42 10.22 23.19
C ASN A 290 7.44 8.92 24.02
N GLY A 291 8.60 8.58 24.59
CA GLY A 291 8.73 7.73 25.79
C GLY A 291 8.41 6.21 25.73
N ARG A 292 9.36 5.43 26.25
CA ARG A 292 9.43 4.04 26.79
C ARG A 292 8.28 3.00 26.71
N ARG A 293 7.02 3.27 26.38
CA ARG A 293 5.93 2.25 26.29
C ARG A 293 5.75 1.64 24.88
N ARG A 294 6.85 1.42 24.15
CA ARG A 294 6.83 1.11 22.71
C ARG A 294 6.60 -0.36 22.33
N GLY A 295 6.94 -1.31 23.20
CA GLY A 295 6.92 -2.74 22.88
C GLY A 295 5.51 -3.28 22.60
N SER A 296 4.64 -3.23 23.62
CA SER A 296 3.27 -3.78 23.53
C SER A 296 2.40 -3.06 22.51
N ALA A 297 2.48 -1.73 22.41
CA ALA A 297 1.72 -0.96 21.42
C ALA A 297 2.16 -1.28 19.97
N ARG A 298 3.45 -1.55 19.76
CA ARG A 298 3.96 -1.99 18.45
C ARG A 298 3.53 -3.42 18.15
N ALA A 299 3.63 -4.33 19.11
CA ALA A 299 3.17 -5.71 18.98
C ALA A 299 1.68 -5.77 18.65
N ALA A 300 0.85 -5.00 19.36
CA ALA A 300 -0.59 -4.88 19.08
C ALA A 300 -0.85 -4.37 17.65
N ARG A 301 -0.12 -3.36 17.19
CA ARG A 301 -0.26 -2.85 15.81
C ARG A 301 0.09 -3.93 14.76
N HIS A 302 1.15 -4.70 14.97
CA HIS A 302 1.51 -5.80 14.07
C HIS A 302 0.45 -6.91 14.09
N ALA A 303 -0.04 -7.28 15.28
CA ALA A 303 -1.10 -8.27 15.46
C ALA A 303 -2.39 -7.87 14.75
N ILE A 304 -2.86 -6.63 14.94
CA ILE A 304 -4.07 -6.12 14.28
C ILE A 304 -3.89 -6.10 12.75
N THR A 305 -2.71 -5.70 12.27
CA THR A 305 -2.42 -5.70 10.82
C THR A 305 -2.41 -7.12 10.25
N ALA A 306 -1.84 -8.09 10.98
CA ALA A 306 -1.80 -9.49 10.57
C ALA A 306 -3.20 -10.14 10.61
N ALA A 307 -3.99 -9.87 11.66
CA ALA A 307 -5.37 -10.31 11.76
C ALA A 307 -6.21 -9.77 10.59
N ALA A 308 -6.08 -8.48 10.29
CA ALA A 308 -6.77 -7.85 9.17
C ALA A 308 -6.32 -8.40 7.80
N LEU A 309 -5.04 -8.77 7.64
CA LEU A 309 -4.56 -9.42 6.42
C LEU A 309 -5.07 -10.86 6.28
N ALA A 310 -5.23 -11.58 7.39
CA ALA A 310 -5.71 -12.95 7.39
C ALA A 310 -7.18 -13.09 6.96
N VAL A 311 -7.99 -12.05 7.18
CA VAL A 311 -9.40 -12.01 6.77
C VAL A 311 -9.59 -12.28 5.26
N PRO A 312 -9.04 -11.47 4.34
CA PRO A 312 -9.19 -11.74 2.91
C PRO A 312 -8.44 -13.00 2.47
N LEU A 313 -7.30 -13.33 3.09
CA LEU A 313 -6.55 -14.54 2.75
C LEU A 313 -7.32 -15.82 3.04
N THR A 314 -7.99 -15.89 4.19
CA THR A 314 -8.82 -17.06 4.55
C THR A 314 -10.06 -17.18 3.66
N GLY A 315 -10.66 -16.05 3.28
CA GLY A 315 -11.71 -16.02 2.26
C GLY A 315 -11.23 -16.57 0.91
N ALA A 316 -10.12 -16.06 0.40
CA ALA A 316 -9.54 -16.47 -0.89
C ALA A 316 -9.09 -17.94 -0.89
N LEU A 317 -8.53 -18.43 0.21
CA LEU A 317 -8.02 -19.80 0.32
C LEU A 317 -9.09 -20.82 0.74
N ARG A 318 -10.36 -20.42 0.85
CA ARG A 318 -11.46 -21.30 1.31
C ARG A 318 -11.57 -22.60 0.52
N ALA A 319 -11.43 -22.55 -0.80
CA ALA A 319 -11.59 -23.72 -1.66
C ALA A 319 -10.41 -24.71 -1.48
N PRO A 320 -9.14 -24.28 -1.53
CA PRO A 320 -8.00 -25.12 -1.14
C PRO A 320 -8.07 -25.65 0.30
N LEU A 321 -8.61 -24.87 1.24
CA LEU A 321 -8.70 -25.26 2.66
C LEU A 321 -9.85 -26.22 2.96
N ARG A 322 -10.82 -26.35 2.04
CA ARG A 322 -12.03 -27.18 2.22
C ARG A 322 -11.79 -28.60 2.76
N PRO A 323 -10.75 -29.34 2.33
CA PRO A 323 -10.46 -30.68 2.87
C PRO A 323 -10.15 -30.68 4.37
N LEU A 324 -9.64 -29.57 4.90
CA LEU A 324 -9.24 -29.43 6.31
C LEU A 324 -10.39 -28.90 7.19
N ILE A 325 -11.20 -27.98 6.66
CA ILE A 325 -12.20 -27.23 7.45
C ILE A 325 -13.65 -27.68 7.23
N GLY A 326 -13.91 -28.54 6.24
CA GLY A 326 -15.26 -29.00 5.91
C GLY A 326 -16.04 -28.04 5.00
N ARG A 327 -17.38 -28.15 5.01
CA ARG A 327 -18.24 -27.39 4.08
C ARG A 327 -18.45 -25.95 4.56
N THR A 328 -17.97 -24.99 3.79
CA THR A 328 -18.13 -23.54 4.01
C THR A 328 -19.07 -22.87 3.00
N ALA A 329 -20.11 -23.59 2.56
CA ALA A 329 -21.01 -23.13 1.50
C ALA A 329 -22.06 -22.10 1.99
N THR A 330 -22.18 -21.90 3.31
CA THR A 330 -23.12 -20.95 3.90
C THR A 330 -22.40 -19.69 4.34
N VAL A 331 -23.09 -18.54 4.30
CA VAL A 331 -22.54 -17.25 4.74
C VAL A 331 -22.06 -17.29 6.20
N PRO A 332 -22.79 -17.90 7.17
CA PRO A 332 -22.28 -18.05 8.53
C PRO A 332 -20.98 -18.84 8.64
N ALA A 333 -20.83 -19.94 7.89
CA ALA A 333 -19.60 -20.73 7.91
C ALA A 333 -18.41 -19.98 7.30
N LEU A 334 -18.66 -19.15 6.28
CA LEU A 334 -17.65 -18.24 5.73
C LEU A 334 -17.21 -17.20 6.77
N ALA A 335 -18.16 -16.57 7.45
CA ALA A 335 -17.87 -15.60 8.51
C ALA A 335 -17.06 -16.23 9.64
N GLU A 336 -17.42 -17.44 10.09
CA GLU A 336 -16.69 -18.20 11.11
C GLU A 336 -15.24 -18.50 10.69
N LEU A 337 -15.04 -18.98 9.45
CA LEU A 337 -13.71 -19.25 8.91
C LEU A 337 -12.82 -18.00 8.94
N VAL A 338 -13.36 -16.89 8.45
CA VAL A 338 -12.64 -15.61 8.33
C VAL A 338 -12.28 -15.05 9.70
N LEU A 339 -13.21 -15.08 10.66
CA LEU A 339 -12.98 -14.63 12.04
C LEU A 339 -11.95 -15.50 12.76
N THR A 340 -12.03 -16.82 12.58
CA THR A 340 -11.07 -17.77 13.17
C THR A 340 -9.67 -17.54 12.62
N GLY A 341 -9.53 -17.39 11.30
CA GLY A 341 -8.26 -17.05 10.65
C GLY A 341 -7.66 -15.75 11.17
N ALA A 342 -8.48 -14.71 11.30
CA ALA A 342 -8.07 -13.42 11.85
C ALA A 342 -7.58 -13.54 13.30
N ALA A 343 -8.32 -14.26 14.14
CA ALA A 343 -7.97 -14.46 15.55
C ALA A 343 -6.64 -15.19 15.69
N VAL A 344 -6.45 -16.30 14.97
CA VAL A 344 -5.21 -17.10 15.01
C VAL A 344 -4.01 -16.27 14.55
N ALA A 345 -4.11 -15.59 13.40
CA ALA A 345 -3.03 -14.76 12.89
C ALA A 345 -2.68 -13.60 13.83
N GLY A 346 -3.69 -12.96 14.42
CA GLY A 346 -3.52 -11.88 15.39
C GLY A 346 -2.80 -12.35 16.65
N VAL A 347 -3.26 -13.45 17.27
CA VAL A 347 -2.65 -14.00 18.50
C VAL A 347 -1.22 -14.45 18.25
N LEU A 348 -0.95 -15.22 17.19
CA LEU A 348 0.40 -15.68 16.88
C LEU A 348 1.36 -14.52 16.65
N THR A 349 0.94 -13.52 15.87
CA THR A 349 1.76 -12.33 15.61
C THR A 349 2.02 -11.53 16.89
N PHE A 350 1.02 -11.42 17.77
CA PHE A 350 1.18 -10.73 19.05
C PHE A 350 2.20 -11.44 19.94
N VAL A 351 2.06 -12.76 20.10
CA VAL A 351 2.96 -13.59 20.91
C VAL A 351 4.40 -13.48 20.39
N VAL A 352 4.60 -13.65 19.08
CA VAL A 352 5.93 -13.55 18.45
C VAL A 352 6.50 -12.14 18.63
N ALA A 353 5.71 -11.08 18.43
CA ALA A 353 6.19 -9.71 18.55
C ALA A 353 6.54 -9.31 19.99
N ILE A 354 5.87 -9.89 20.99
CA ILE A 354 6.23 -9.71 22.41
C ILE A 354 7.49 -10.50 22.73
N ALA A 355 7.57 -11.78 22.31
CA ALA A 355 8.71 -12.65 22.59
C ALA A 355 10.02 -12.17 21.94
N LEU A 356 9.96 -11.58 20.75
CA LEU A 356 11.12 -10.98 20.07
C LEU A 356 11.37 -9.51 20.49
N GLY A 357 10.45 -8.92 21.26
CA GLY A 357 10.51 -7.52 21.71
C GLY A 357 10.94 -7.35 23.17
N SER A 358 11.27 -8.45 23.86
CA SER A 358 11.73 -8.49 25.25
C SER A 358 13.25 -8.39 25.44
N ASP A 359 14.01 -8.20 24.36
CA ASP A 359 15.45 -7.91 24.36
C ASP A 359 15.74 -6.39 24.33
#